data_AF-A0A2H1FKL3-F1
#
_entry.id   AF-A0A2H1FKL3-F1
#
_cell.length_a   1.000
_cell.length_b   1.000
_cell.length_c   1.000
_cell.angle_alpha   90.00
_cell.angle_beta   90.00
_cell.angle_gamma   90.00
#
_symmetry.space_group_name_H-M   'P 1'
#
loop_
_entity.id
_entity.type
_entity.pdbx_description
1 polymer ?
#
loop_
_entity_poly.entity_id
_entity_poly.type
_entity_poly.pdbx_seq_one_letter_code
_entity_poly.pdbx_strand_id
1 'polypeptide(L)'
;MNVSKAIIKEEIDAGIGLENVQMVELAEWLSSQGRPKSDVQMLRIDELAELGCCCFCSILYIGNETFINENPDKVRAFMRAVKKATDFVLADPEAAWTDYIDFKPVMGSELNRKIFERLFAYFSKDLKNVARDWEKVTRYGKRLGVLAEGFTPNYTNQFLEWTSEGEQADPTGDQKRMVELQKVVAEEGGFRRLDVRRTATAGA
;
A
#
# COMPACT_ATOMS: atom_id res chain seq x y z
N MET A 1 -9.23 4.32 17.65
CA MET A 1 -9.55 5.73 17.31
C MET A 1 -9.39 5.89 15.80
N ASN A 2 -10.39 6.41 15.09
CA ASN A 2 -10.24 6.75 13.66
C ASN A 2 -9.71 8.19 13.58
N VAL A 3 -8.52 8.36 12.99
CA VAL A 3 -7.80 9.65 12.95
C VAL A 3 -8.56 10.72 12.17
N SER A 4 -9.07 10.40 10.97
CA SER A 4 -9.82 11.37 10.16
C SER A 4 -11.07 11.84 10.89
N LYS A 5 -11.78 10.92 11.55
CA LYS A 5 -12.96 11.24 12.38
C LYS A 5 -12.61 12.18 13.54
N ALA A 6 -11.48 11.99 14.21
CA ALA A 6 -11.06 12.85 15.31
C ALA A 6 -10.69 14.25 14.82
N ILE A 7 -10.02 14.36 13.66
CA ILE A 7 -9.73 15.66 13.01
C ILE A 7 -11.03 16.39 12.63
N ILE A 8 -11.98 15.69 11.98
CA ILE A 8 -13.28 16.25 11.56
C ILE A 8 -14.07 16.80 12.75
N LYS A 9 -13.93 16.18 13.92
CA LYS A 9 -14.59 16.58 15.15
C LYS A 9 -13.82 17.61 15.97
N GLU A 10 -12.66 18.05 15.50
CA GLU A 10 -11.79 18.98 16.22
C GLU A 10 -11.31 18.40 17.57
N GLU A 11 -11.26 17.07 17.69
CA GLU A 11 -10.71 16.38 18.87
C GLU A 11 -9.17 16.37 18.85
N ILE A 12 -8.58 16.48 17.65
CA ILE A 12 -7.14 16.60 17.38
C ILE A 12 -6.90 17.52 16.18
N ASP A 13 -5.73 18.18 16.14
CA ASP A 13 -5.39 19.12 15.05
C ASP A 13 -4.79 18.42 13.81
N ALA A 14 -4.10 17.28 14.01
CA ALA A 14 -3.46 16.49 12.98
C ALA A 14 -3.25 15.05 13.46
N GLY A 15 -2.99 14.12 12.54
CA GLY A 15 -2.67 12.74 12.90
C GLY A 15 -2.05 11.93 11.76
N ILE A 16 -1.50 10.76 12.11
CA ILE A 16 -0.88 9.85 11.16
C ILE A 16 -1.96 9.16 10.32
N GLY A 17 -1.78 9.16 9.01
CA GLY A 17 -2.69 8.50 8.08
C GLY A 17 -2.01 8.18 6.75
N LEU A 18 -2.73 7.45 5.89
CA LEU A 18 -2.35 7.13 4.53
C LEU A 18 -3.04 8.06 3.55
N GLU A 19 -2.31 8.43 2.50
CA GLU A 19 -2.74 9.34 1.45
C GLU A 19 -3.93 8.79 0.63
N ASN A 20 -4.04 7.47 0.52
CA ASN A 20 -5.10 6.77 -0.20
C ASN A 20 -6.31 6.36 0.67
N VAL A 21 -6.31 6.68 1.98
CA VAL A 21 -7.45 6.43 2.88
C VAL A 21 -7.81 7.71 3.65
N GLN A 22 -7.04 8.08 4.67
CA GLN A 22 -7.40 9.19 5.55
C GLN A 22 -7.44 10.54 4.84
N MET A 23 -6.52 10.80 3.90
CA MET A 23 -6.62 12.04 3.10
C MET A 23 -7.84 12.05 2.17
N VAL A 24 -8.26 10.90 1.65
CA VAL A 24 -9.47 10.79 0.83
C VAL A 24 -10.70 11.08 1.69
N GLU A 25 -10.80 10.47 2.88
CA GLU A 25 -11.88 10.75 3.84
C GLU A 25 -11.97 12.24 4.18
N LEU A 26 -10.83 12.88 4.49
CA LEU A 26 -10.79 14.31 4.80
C LEU A 26 -11.14 15.19 3.59
N ALA A 27 -10.67 14.83 2.39
CA ALA A 27 -10.91 15.61 1.19
C ALA A 27 -12.39 15.56 0.78
N GLU A 28 -13.01 14.39 0.87
CA GLU A 28 -14.43 14.23 0.62
C GLU A 28 -15.28 14.92 1.70
N TRP A 29 -14.86 14.88 2.96
CA TRP A 29 -15.50 15.68 4.00
C TRP A 29 -15.43 17.17 3.70
N LEU A 30 -14.26 17.73 3.37
CA LEU A 30 -14.13 19.15 3.00
C LEU A 30 -15.01 19.51 1.80
N SER A 31 -15.01 18.68 0.77
CA SER A 31 -15.86 18.89 -0.41
C SER A 31 -17.34 18.93 -0.03
N SER A 32 -17.78 18.09 0.92
CA SER A 32 -19.17 18.11 1.44
C SER A 32 -19.52 19.40 2.20
N GLN A 33 -18.51 20.10 2.71
CA GLN A 33 -18.64 21.40 3.38
C GLN A 33 -18.46 22.60 2.42
N GLY A 34 -18.35 22.36 1.11
CA GLY A 34 -18.06 23.40 0.12
C GLY A 34 -16.63 23.97 0.21
N ARG A 35 -15.71 23.24 0.84
CA ARG A 35 -14.31 23.64 0.98
C ARG A 35 -13.42 22.96 -0.06
N PRO A 36 -12.30 23.59 -0.48
CA PRO A 36 -11.36 22.98 -1.41
C PRO A 36 -10.75 21.70 -0.84
N LYS A 37 -10.71 20.62 -1.64
CA LYS A 37 -10.02 19.38 -1.29
C LYS A 37 -8.52 19.60 -1.03
N SER A 38 -7.94 20.61 -1.67
CA SER A 38 -6.54 21.02 -1.52
C SER A 38 -6.21 21.52 -0.12
N ASP A 39 -7.18 21.83 0.74
CA ASP A 39 -6.90 22.20 2.13
C ASP A 39 -6.44 20.98 2.96
N VAL A 40 -6.67 19.74 2.49
CA VAL A 40 -6.07 18.55 3.11
C VAL A 40 -4.60 18.47 2.73
N GLN A 41 -3.74 18.60 3.73
CA GLN A 41 -2.29 18.53 3.59
C GLN A 41 -1.72 17.33 4.36
N MET A 42 -0.54 16.87 3.96
CA MET A 42 0.20 15.81 4.67
C MET A 42 1.67 16.19 4.76
N LEU A 43 2.18 16.22 5.99
CA LEU A 43 3.62 16.19 6.24
C LEU A 43 4.09 14.74 6.11
N ARG A 44 4.79 14.42 5.02
CA ARG A 44 5.17 13.05 4.73
C ARG A 44 6.28 12.58 5.67
N ILE A 45 5.99 11.55 6.46
CA ILE A 45 6.90 11.00 7.46
C ILE A 45 8.20 10.51 6.82
N ASP A 46 8.15 9.92 5.62
CA ASP A 46 9.35 9.46 4.94
C ASP A 46 10.28 10.59 4.48
N GLU A 47 9.73 11.78 4.21
CA GLU A 47 10.51 12.99 3.95
C GLU A 47 11.07 13.57 5.25
N LEU A 48 10.25 13.66 6.30
CA LEU A 48 10.69 14.11 7.63
C LEU A 48 11.80 13.22 8.24
N ALA A 49 11.76 11.92 7.95
CA ALA A 49 12.73 10.94 8.45
C ALA A 49 13.88 10.66 7.47
N GLU A 50 13.90 11.31 6.30
CA GLU A 50 14.92 11.17 5.24
C GLU A 50 15.10 9.73 4.75
N LEU A 51 14.00 8.98 4.61
CA LEU A 51 14.01 7.55 4.23
C LEU A 51 14.01 7.34 2.70
N GLY A 52 13.72 8.40 1.95
CA GLY A 52 13.51 8.40 0.51
C GLY A 52 12.12 7.93 0.10
N CYS A 53 11.56 6.91 0.76
CA CYS A 53 10.22 6.37 0.48
C CYS A 53 9.45 5.93 1.74
N CYS A 54 8.11 5.85 1.65
CA CYS A 54 7.20 5.29 2.68
C CYS A 54 7.30 3.75 2.77
N CYS A 55 8.50 3.18 2.68
CA CYS A 55 8.74 1.73 2.72
C CYS A 55 8.17 1.07 3.99
N PHE A 56 8.24 1.76 5.13
CA PHE A 56 7.69 1.31 6.41
C PHE A 56 6.15 1.22 6.45
N CYS A 57 5.47 1.79 5.44
CA CYS A 57 4.02 1.86 5.35
C CYS A 57 3.42 0.66 4.59
N SER A 58 4.26 -0.23 4.06
CA SER A 58 3.83 -1.39 3.25
C SER A 58 2.95 -2.32 4.07
N ILE A 59 1.77 -2.66 3.55
CA ILE A 59 0.87 -3.63 4.15
C ILE A 59 1.28 -5.03 3.68
N LEU A 60 1.51 -5.94 4.63
CA LEU A 60 2.11 -7.25 4.38
C LEU A 60 1.17 -8.39 4.75
N TYR A 61 1.25 -9.49 4.02
CA TYR A 61 0.73 -10.77 4.50
C TYR A 61 1.70 -11.36 5.52
N ILE A 62 1.18 -11.68 6.71
CA ILE A 62 1.96 -12.25 7.81
C ILE A 62 1.34 -13.57 8.26
N GLY A 63 2.17 -14.48 8.78
CA GLY A 63 1.73 -15.74 9.37
C GLY A 63 2.59 -16.08 10.56
N ASN A 64 2.01 -16.79 11.52
CA ASN A 64 2.75 -17.32 12.66
C ASN A 64 3.80 -18.34 12.19
N GLU A 65 5.02 -18.27 12.74
CA GLU A 65 6.14 -19.10 12.31
C GLU A 65 5.88 -20.61 12.49
N THR A 66 5.29 -21.03 13.62
CA THR A 66 4.90 -22.43 13.86
C THR A 66 3.91 -22.90 12.81
N PHE A 67 2.86 -22.11 12.54
CA PHE A 67 1.87 -22.46 11.53
C PHE A 67 2.50 -22.61 10.14
N ILE A 68 3.39 -21.68 9.76
CA ILE A 68 4.08 -21.70 8.47
C ILE A 68 4.94 -22.95 8.32
N ASN A 69 5.71 -23.30 9.36
CA ASN A 69 6.61 -24.45 9.35
C ASN A 69 5.85 -25.79 9.33
N GLU A 70 4.72 -25.87 10.03
CA GLU A 70 3.89 -27.08 10.09
C GLU A 70 2.93 -27.23 8.90
N ASN A 71 2.64 -26.15 8.16
CA ASN A 71 1.67 -26.14 7.08
C ASN A 71 2.19 -25.47 5.78
N PRO A 72 3.41 -25.78 5.30
CA PRO A 72 4.02 -25.06 4.17
C PRO A 72 3.18 -25.14 2.89
N ASP A 73 2.54 -26.28 2.60
CA ASP A 73 1.71 -26.44 1.41
C ASP A 73 0.43 -25.62 1.46
N LYS A 74 -0.15 -25.46 2.66
CA LYS A 74 -1.33 -24.57 2.85
C LYS A 74 -0.94 -23.12 2.66
N VAL A 75 0.26 -22.72 3.13
CA VAL A 75 0.78 -21.36 2.90
C VAL A 75 0.99 -21.10 1.41
N ARG A 76 1.61 -22.04 0.67
CA ARG A 76 1.76 -21.94 -0.79
C ARG A 76 0.40 -21.84 -1.49
N ALA A 77 -0.55 -22.70 -1.12
CA ALA A 77 -1.91 -22.67 -1.68
C ALA A 77 -2.62 -21.33 -1.41
N PHE A 78 -2.50 -20.79 -0.20
CA PHE A 78 -3.02 -19.48 0.16
C PHE A 78 -2.38 -18.39 -0.71
N MET A 79 -1.05 -18.36 -0.84
CA MET A 79 -0.35 -17.35 -1.64
C MET A 79 -0.72 -17.44 -3.13
N ARG A 80 -0.90 -18.65 -3.69
CA ARG A 80 -1.43 -18.82 -5.06
C ARG A 80 -2.83 -18.26 -5.23
N ALA A 81 -3.72 -18.48 -4.25
CA ALA A 81 -5.08 -17.94 -4.29
C ALA A 81 -5.08 -16.41 -4.22
N VAL A 82 -4.27 -15.82 -3.33
CA VAL A 82 -4.05 -14.37 -3.26
C VAL A 82 -3.53 -13.84 -4.58
N LYS A 83 -2.49 -14.46 -5.17
CA LYS A 83 -1.93 -14.03 -6.46
C LYS A 83 -2.98 -14.04 -7.56
N LYS A 84 -3.79 -15.09 -7.65
CA LYS A 84 -4.88 -15.19 -8.64
C LYS A 84 -5.92 -14.08 -8.46
N ALA A 85 -6.30 -13.79 -7.21
CA ALA A 85 -7.23 -12.70 -6.91
C ALA A 85 -6.62 -11.33 -7.24
N THR A 86 -5.36 -11.10 -6.91
CA THR A 86 -4.63 -9.89 -7.28
C THR A 86 -4.56 -9.72 -8.79
N ASP A 87 -4.24 -10.77 -9.54
CA ASP A 87 -4.21 -10.72 -11.01
C ASP A 87 -5.57 -10.34 -11.60
N PHE A 88 -6.66 -10.88 -11.04
CA PHE A 88 -8.01 -10.50 -11.42
C PHE A 88 -8.31 -9.03 -11.11
N VAL A 89 -8.04 -8.57 -9.88
CA VAL A 89 -8.21 -7.15 -9.49
C VAL A 89 -7.45 -6.22 -10.43
N LEU A 90 -6.22 -6.57 -10.79
CA LEU A 90 -5.38 -5.73 -11.64
C LEU A 90 -5.79 -5.76 -13.12
N ALA A 91 -6.35 -6.87 -13.59
CA ALA A 91 -6.82 -7.01 -14.97
C ALA A 91 -8.21 -6.40 -15.19
N ASP A 92 -9.11 -6.55 -14.22
CA ASP A 92 -10.49 -6.07 -14.29
C ASP A 92 -10.94 -5.50 -12.92
N PRO A 93 -10.46 -4.29 -12.58
CA PRO A 93 -10.76 -3.68 -11.28
C PRO A 93 -12.25 -3.32 -11.09
N GLU A 94 -12.99 -3.09 -12.18
CA GLU A 94 -14.43 -2.80 -12.11
C GLU A 94 -15.23 -4.04 -11.70
N ALA A 95 -14.97 -5.17 -12.36
CA ALA A 95 -15.61 -6.44 -12.01
C ALA A 95 -15.21 -6.85 -10.58
N ALA A 96 -13.93 -6.77 -10.24
CA ALA A 96 -13.45 -7.12 -8.90
C ALA A 96 -14.06 -6.24 -7.79
N TRP A 97 -14.25 -4.94 -8.06
CA TRP A 97 -14.94 -4.04 -7.13
C TRP A 97 -16.41 -4.40 -6.94
N THR A 98 -17.09 -4.75 -8.05
CA THR A 98 -18.49 -5.18 -8.02
C THR A 98 -18.67 -6.45 -7.20
N ASP A 99 -17.84 -7.46 -7.43
CA ASP A 99 -17.84 -8.71 -6.65
C ASP A 99 -17.57 -8.44 -5.17
N TYR A 100 -16.67 -7.51 -4.86
CA TYR A 100 -16.35 -7.17 -3.47
C TYR A 100 -17.53 -6.48 -2.77
N ILE A 101 -18.26 -5.59 -3.45
CA ILE A 101 -19.46 -4.95 -2.89
C ILE A 101 -20.58 -5.96 -2.66
N ASP A 102 -20.79 -6.90 -3.60
CA ASP A 102 -21.81 -7.94 -3.45
C ASP A 102 -21.58 -8.74 -2.15
N PHE A 103 -20.34 -9.15 -1.91
CA PHE A 103 -19.96 -9.81 -0.66
C PHE A 103 -19.97 -8.88 0.57
N LYS A 104 -19.55 -7.61 0.42
CA LYS A 104 -19.41 -6.64 1.50
C LYS A 104 -20.07 -5.30 1.17
N PRO A 105 -21.41 -5.19 1.28
CA PRO A 105 -22.16 -4.02 0.78
C PRO A 105 -21.75 -2.66 1.36
N VAL A 106 -21.19 -2.61 2.57
CA VAL A 106 -20.67 -1.37 3.18
C VAL A 106 -19.53 -0.74 2.35
N MET A 107 -18.85 -1.52 1.51
CA MET A 107 -17.84 -1.00 0.59
C MET A 107 -18.46 -0.24 -0.58
N GLY A 108 -19.76 -0.39 -0.85
CA GLY A 108 -20.45 0.22 -1.99
C GLY A 108 -20.70 1.73 -1.94
N SER A 109 -20.15 2.44 -0.96
CA SER A 109 -20.25 3.91 -0.89
C SER A 109 -19.31 4.59 -1.89
N GLU A 110 -19.68 5.79 -2.37
CA GLU A 110 -18.80 6.62 -3.21
C GLU A 110 -17.43 6.90 -2.60
N LEU A 111 -17.38 7.10 -1.27
CA LEU A 111 -16.12 7.31 -0.54
C LEU A 111 -15.19 6.09 -0.66
N ASN A 112 -15.71 4.90 -0.38
CA ASN A 112 -14.95 3.66 -0.48
C ASN A 112 -14.53 3.35 -1.93
N ARG A 113 -15.34 3.73 -2.92
CA ARG A 113 -14.94 3.67 -4.34
C ARG A 113 -13.72 4.54 -4.62
N LYS A 114 -13.73 5.80 -4.19
CA LYS A 114 -12.59 6.73 -4.36
C LYS A 114 -11.34 6.24 -3.63
N ILE A 115 -11.50 5.66 -2.43
CA ILE A 115 -10.41 5.01 -1.69
C ILE A 115 -9.84 3.84 -2.51
N PHE A 116 -10.70 3.00 -3.09
CA PHE A 116 -10.26 1.86 -3.90
C PHE A 116 -9.50 2.28 -5.16
N GLU A 117 -9.97 3.31 -5.86
CA GLU A 117 -9.26 3.91 -7.01
C GLU A 117 -7.87 4.44 -6.61
N ARG A 118 -7.76 5.10 -5.45
CA ARG A 118 -6.49 5.60 -4.91
C ARG A 118 -5.56 4.51 -4.38
N LEU A 119 -6.10 3.36 -3.96
CA LEU A 119 -5.34 2.18 -3.56
C LEU A 119 -4.80 1.39 -4.75
N PHE A 120 -5.48 1.46 -5.90
CA PHE A 120 -5.22 0.60 -7.05
C PHE A 120 -3.77 0.65 -7.56
N ALA A 121 -3.16 1.84 -7.55
CA ALA A 121 -1.78 2.06 -7.94
C ALA A 121 -0.75 1.34 -7.05
N TYR A 122 -1.13 1.04 -5.80
CA TYR A 122 -0.23 0.51 -4.77
C TYR A 122 -0.29 -0.99 -4.57
N PHE A 123 -1.27 -1.71 -5.15
CA PHE A 123 -1.30 -3.17 -5.02
C PHE A 123 0.00 -3.77 -5.56
N SER A 124 0.65 -4.61 -4.76
CA SER A 124 1.84 -5.35 -5.20
C SER A 124 1.41 -6.42 -6.20
N LYS A 125 1.90 -6.33 -7.44
CA LYS A 125 1.52 -7.24 -8.52
C LYS A 125 2.09 -8.64 -8.35
N ASP A 126 3.30 -8.76 -7.82
CA ASP A 126 3.99 -10.03 -7.63
C ASP A 126 4.04 -10.49 -6.15
N LEU A 127 3.49 -9.70 -5.23
CA LEU A 127 3.46 -9.95 -3.78
C LEU A 127 4.84 -10.15 -3.15
N LYS A 128 5.91 -9.80 -3.87
CA LYS A 128 7.29 -10.02 -3.44
C LYS A 128 7.66 -9.05 -2.33
N ASN A 129 8.30 -9.56 -1.29
CA ASN A 129 9.00 -8.73 -0.32
C ASN A 129 10.23 -8.09 -0.99
N VAL A 130 10.35 -6.77 -0.89
CA VAL A 130 11.45 -5.99 -1.47
C VAL A 130 12.59 -5.87 -0.47
N ALA A 131 13.71 -6.55 -0.73
CA ALA A 131 14.83 -6.66 0.21
C ALA A 131 15.41 -5.29 0.62
N ARG A 132 15.58 -4.39 -0.36
CA ARG A 132 16.03 -3.01 -0.14
C ARG A 132 15.15 -2.28 0.88
N ASP A 133 13.83 -2.45 0.79
CA ASP A 133 12.88 -1.76 1.65
C ASP A 133 12.93 -2.35 3.05
N TRP A 134 13.00 -3.67 3.19
CA TRP A 134 13.22 -4.34 4.48
C TRP A 134 14.51 -3.90 5.17
N GLU A 135 15.59 -3.73 4.42
CA GLU A 135 16.86 -3.26 4.96
C GLU A 135 16.76 -1.82 5.50
N LYS A 136 16.12 -0.92 4.74
CA LYS A 136 15.85 0.46 5.15
C LYS A 136 14.98 0.53 6.40
N VAL A 137 13.85 -0.19 6.40
CA VAL A 137 12.89 -0.19 7.52
C VAL A 137 13.51 -0.81 8.77
N THR A 138 14.35 -1.84 8.61
CA THR A 138 15.08 -2.44 9.75
C THR A 138 16.05 -1.44 10.37
N ARG A 139 16.83 -0.73 9.56
CA ARG A 139 17.70 0.35 10.09
C ARG A 139 16.90 1.47 10.75
N TYR A 140 15.77 1.83 10.16
CA TYR A 140 14.89 2.85 10.73
C TYR A 140 14.32 2.41 12.08
N GLY A 141 13.86 1.16 12.20
CA GLY A 141 13.40 0.60 13.47
C GLY A 141 14.49 0.55 14.55
N LYS A 142 15.75 0.27 14.18
CA LYS A 142 16.90 0.37 15.10
C LYS A 142 17.13 1.81 15.55
N ARG A 143 17.12 2.78 14.63
CA ARG A 143 17.21 4.22 14.92
C ARG A 143 16.11 4.68 15.89
N LEU A 144 14.89 4.16 15.76
CA LEU A 144 13.77 4.46 16.65
C LEU A 144 13.84 3.75 18.01
N GLY A 145 14.79 2.84 18.21
CA GLY A 145 14.92 2.05 19.44
C GLY A 145 13.85 0.96 19.60
N VAL A 146 13.09 0.63 18.55
CA VAL A 146 12.03 -0.39 18.58
C VAL A 146 12.52 -1.75 18.08
N LEU A 147 13.70 -1.80 17.45
CA LEU A 147 14.39 -3.04 17.06
C LEU A 147 15.76 -3.09 17.71
N ALA A 148 16.16 -4.27 18.17
CA ALA A 148 17.50 -4.50 18.71
C ALA A 148 18.57 -4.42 17.60
N GLU A 149 19.81 -4.11 17.97
CA GLU A 149 20.93 -4.04 17.02
C GLU A 149 21.16 -5.35 16.25
N GLY A 150 20.94 -6.49 16.91
CA GLY A 150 21.03 -7.83 16.30
C GLY A 150 19.78 -8.27 15.53
N PHE A 151 18.76 -7.43 15.38
CA PHE A 151 17.52 -7.84 14.70
C PHE A 151 17.76 -8.13 13.21
N THR A 152 17.26 -9.29 12.78
CA THR A 152 17.24 -9.75 11.39
C THR A 152 15.82 -9.59 10.82
N PRO A 153 15.65 -9.04 9.60
CA PRO A 153 14.34 -8.92 8.96
C PRO A 153 13.59 -10.26 8.92
N ASN A 154 12.32 -10.24 9.34
CA ASN A 154 11.48 -11.42 9.49
C ASN A 154 10.50 -11.60 8.31
N TYR A 155 11.07 -11.73 7.11
CA TYR A 155 10.29 -11.97 5.88
C TYR A 155 10.83 -13.16 5.08
N THR A 156 9.99 -13.73 4.21
CA THR A 156 10.42 -14.74 3.25
C THR A 156 9.60 -14.65 1.97
N ASN A 157 10.24 -14.97 0.84
CA ASN A 157 9.58 -15.12 -0.47
C ASN A 157 9.49 -16.59 -0.89
N GLN A 158 9.90 -17.56 -0.05
CA GLN A 158 10.00 -18.98 -0.42
C GLN A 158 8.66 -19.64 -0.79
N PHE A 159 7.54 -19.02 -0.43
CA PHE A 159 6.19 -19.51 -0.69
C PHE A 159 5.56 -18.87 -1.94
N LEU A 160 6.29 -18.00 -2.65
CA LEU A 160 5.86 -17.45 -3.93
C LEU A 160 6.36 -18.37 -5.05
N GLU A 161 5.47 -18.84 -5.92
CA GLU A 161 5.76 -19.88 -6.93
C GLU A 161 5.68 -19.36 -8.37
N TRP A 162 5.73 -18.04 -8.53
CA TRP A 162 5.72 -17.37 -9.83
C TRP A 162 6.98 -16.54 -10.00
N THR A 163 7.32 -16.25 -11.26
CA THR A 163 8.43 -15.39 -11.60
C THR A 163 8.21 -14.00 -11.01
N SER A 164 9.14 -13.58 -10.14
CA SER A 164 9.15 -12.23 -9.59
C SER A 164 9.46 -11.20 -10.67
N GLU A 165 8.93 -9.99 -10.52
CA GLU A 165 9.42 -8.88 -11.32
C GLU A 165 10.86 -8.53 -10.88
N GLY A 166 11.63 -7.98 -11.81
CA GLY A 166 12.94 -7.44 -11.49
C GLY A 166 12.86 -6.30 -10.47
N GLU A 167 14.01 -5.87 -9.99
CA GLU A 167 14.09 -4.71 -9.10
C GLU A 167 13.71 -3.44 -9.87
N GLN A 168 13.18 -2.45 -9.17
CA GLN A 168 12.90 -1.14 -9.75
C GLN A 168 14.21 -0.47 -10.18
N ALA A 169 14.27 0.02 -11.42
CA ALA A 169 15.45 0.68 -11.95
C ALA A 169 15.68 2.09 -11.34
N ASP A 170 14.60 2.83 -11.05
CA ASP A 170 14.65 4.15 -10.42
C ASP A 170 13.55 4.32 -9.35
N PRO A 171 13.75 3.75 -8.16
CA PRO A 171 12.72 3.75 -7.10
C PRO A 171 12.33 5.16 -6.64
N THR A 172 13.28 6.11 -6.69
CA THR A 172 13.05 7.49 -6.26
C THR A 172 12.26 8.26 -7.32
N GLY A 173 12.62 8.09 -8.59
CA GLY A 173 11.85 8.62 -9.71
C GLY A 173 10.44 8.03 -9.78
N ASP A 174 10.30 6.72 -9.57
CA ASP A 174 9.01 6.02 -9.50
C ASP A 174 8.10 6.63 -8.43
N GLN A 175 8.64 6.95 -7.26
CA GLN A 175 7.87 7.58 -6.20
C GLN A 175 7.40 8.99 -6.56
N LYS A 176 8.25 9.82 -7.19
CA LYS A 176 7.82 11.14 -7.67
C LYS A 176 6.71 11.01 -8.70
N ARG A 177 6.83 10.05 -9.62
CA ARG A 177 5.77 9.75 -10.60
C ARG A 177 4.50 9.25 -9.93
N MET A 178 4.60 8.51 -8.84
CA MET A 178 3.44 8.03 -8.08
C MET A 178 2.68 9.20 -7.45
N VAL A 179 3.39 10.17 -6.86
CA VAL A 179 2.75 11.38 -6.31
C VAL A 179 1.95 12.13 -7.38
N GLU A 180 2.51 12.32 -8.58
CA GLU A 180 1.78 12.98 -9.68
C GLU A 180 0.60 12.14 -10.17
N LEU A 181 0.76 10.81 -10.28
CA LEU A 181 -0.34 9.92 -10.65
C LEU A 181 -1.52 10.03 -9.66
N GLN A 182 -1.23 10.08 -8.36
CA GLN A 182 -2.27 10.16 -7.35
C GLN A 182 -3.03 11.49 -7.35
N LYS A 183 -2.40 12.59 -7.76
CA LYS A 183 -3.11 13.87 -7.99
C LYS A 183 -4.13 13.72 -9.11
N VAL A 184 -3.71 13.11 -10.23
CA VAL A 184 -4.60 12.83 -11.36
C VAL A 184 -5.77 11.93 -10.93
N VAL A 185 -5.51 10.85 -10.18
CA VAL A 185 -6.59 9.97 -9.68
C VAL A 185 -7.50 10.71 -8.67
N ALA A 186 -6.98 11.64 -7.88
CA ALA A 186 -7.80 12.42 -6.94
C ALA A 186 -8.79 13.36 -7.65
N GLU A 187 -8.45 13.84 -8.85
CA GLU A 187 -9.27 14.75 -9.66
C GLU A 187 -10.19 13.99 -10.64
N GLU A 188 -9.63 13.02 -11.36
CA GLU A 188 -10.30 12.34 -12.47
C GLU A 188 -10.88 10.98 -12.08
N GLY A 189 -10.48 10.43 -10.93
CA GLY A 189 -10.81 9.06 -10.52
C GLY A 189 -10.20 7.98 -11.43
N GLY A 190 -10.75 6.78 -11.27
CA GLY A 190 -10.45 5.60 -12.09
C GLY A 190 -9.20 4.82 -11.68
N PHE A 191 -8.98 3.70 -12.37
CA PHE A 191 -7.96 2.72 -12.03
C PHE A 191 -6.68 2.93 -12.84
N ARG A 192 -5.69 3.58 -12.23
CA ARG A 192 -4.41 3.90 -12.89
C ARG A 192 -3.22 3.29 -12.16
N ARG A 193 -2.19 2.88 -12.91
CA ARG A 193 -0.93 2.36 -12.37
C ARG A 193 0.25 2.95 -13.11
N LEU A 194 1.38 3.04 -12.42
CA LEU A 194 2.65 3.38 -13.06
C LEU A 194 3.15 2.24 -13.92
N ASP A 195 3.68 2.60 -15.09
CA ASP A 195 4.59 1.74 -15.82
C ASP A 195 6.01 1.89 -15.24
N VAL A 196 6.38 0.87 -14.44
CA VAL A 196 7.61 0.83 -13.67
C VAL A 196 8.67 0.08 -14.47
N ARG A 197 9.78 0.77 -14.78
CA ARG A 197 10.92 0.12 -15.43
C ARG A 197 11.62 -0.80 -14.45
N ARG A 198 11.78 -2.06 -14.83
CA ARG A 198 12.45 -3.08 -14.03
C ARG A 198 13.83 -3.38 -14.61
N THR A 199 14.80 -3.68 -13.76
CA THR A 199 16.04 -4.31 -14.19
C THR A 199 15.76 -5.73 -14.65
N ALA A 200 16.53 -6.26 -15.60
CA ALA A 200 16.39 -7.66 -15.98
C ALA A 200 16.59 -8.53 -14.73
N THR A 201 15.72 -9.52 -14.54
CA THR A 201 15.95 -10.57 -13.54
C THR A 201 17.20 -11.31 -13.96
N ALA A 202 18.26 -11.30 -13.15
CA ALA A 202 19.33 -12.28 -13.31
C ALA A 202 18.64 -13.65 -13.26
N GLY A 203 18.78 -14.44 -14.34
CA GLY A 203 18.18 -15.76 -14.43
C GLY A 203 18.55 -16.59 -13.21
N ALA A 204 17.57 -17.29 -12.66
CA ALA A 204 17.80 -18.32 -11.64
C ALA A 204 18.68 -19.43 -12.20
#